data_AF-G7I419-F1
#
_entry.id   AF-G7I419-F1
#
_cell.length_a   1.000
_cell.length_b   1.000
_cell.length_c   1.000
_cell.angle_alpha   90.00
_cell.angle_beta   90.00
_cell.angle_gamma   90.00
#
_symmetry.space_group_name_H-M   'P 1'
#
loop_
_entity.id
_entity.type
_entity.pdbx_description
1 polymer ?
#
loop_
_entity_poly.entity_id
_entity_poly.type
_entity_poly.pdbx_seq_one_letter_code
_entity_poly.pdbx_strand_id
1 'polypeptide(L)'
;MVVRAWFVQDYKNEKLLFSMELVLTDQKGDRIGAFIRRTLIYKFNEQLQEGMVFTITSFDFVCNSGLYRPSHNEYKLNFTINTKIKIFKSSLVPTNMYSFTLHMMFSMIITTLNVI
;
A
#
# COMPACT_ATOMS: atom_id res chain seq x y z
N MET A 1 1.61 -0.93 -8.44
CA MET A 1 1.13 -2.10 -7.66
C MET A 1 0.85 -1.66 -6.24
N VAL A 2 -0.16 -2.26 -5.59
CA VAL A 2 -0.36 -2.08 -4.14
C VAL A 2 0.69 -2.88 -3.40
N VAL A 3 1.59 -2.19 -2.70
CA VAL A 3 2.58 -2.81 -1.80
C VAL A 3 1.95 -3.12 -0.45
N ARG A 4 1.12 -2.19 0.05
CA ARG A 4 0.44 -2.32 1.32
C ARG A 4 -0.89 -1.59 1.30
N ALA A 5 -1.91 -2.16 1.94
CA ALA A 5 -3.22 -1.54 2.12
C ALA A 5 -3.69 -1.70 3.57
N TRP A 6 -4.21 -0.63 4.18
CA TRP A 6 -4.79 -0.71 5.52
C TRP A 6 -5.94 0.26 5.69
N PHE A 7 -6.82 -0.07 6.64
CA PHE A 7 -7.89 0.82 7.08
C PHE A 7 -7.43 1.62 8.30
N VAL A 8 -7.77 2.91 8.29
CA VAL A 8 -7.60 3.80 9.44
C VAL A 8 -8.96 3.93 10.10
N GLN A 9 -9.04 3.63 11.39
CA GLN A 9 -10.25 3.81 12.18
C GLN A 9 -10.47 5.27 12.56
N ASP A 10 -11.72 5.66 12.77
CA ASP A 10 -12.07 6.95 13.31
C ASP A 10 -11.75 6.99 14.82
N TYR A 11 -10.94 7.97 15.23
CA TYR A 11 -10.53 8.13 16.63
C TYR A 11 -11.70 8.44 17.57
N LYS A 12 -12.81 8.99 17.06
CA LYS A 12 -14.02 9.27 17.85
C LYS A 12 -14.95 8.06 17.94
N ASN A 13 -14.87 7.15 16.97
CA ASN A 13 -15.75 6.01 16.87
C ASN A 13 -15.04 4.84 16.20
N GLU A 14 -14.46 3.96 17.02
CA GLU A 14 -13.67 2.80 16.57
C GLU A 14 -14.47 1.82 15.68
N LYS A 15 -15.81 1.88 15.69
CA LYS A 15 -16.66 1.07 14.80
C LYS A 15 -16.67 1.58 13.37
N LEU A 16 -16.18 2.80 13.12
CA LEU A 16 -16.24 3.46 11.82
C LEU A 16 -14.83 3.62 11.23
N LEU A 17 -14.75 3.41 9.92
CA LEU A 17 -13.52 3.69 9.18
C LEU A 17 -13.42 5.18 8.87
N PHE A 18 -12.24 5.75 9.03
CA PHE A 18 -11.90 7.11 8.59
C PHE A 18 -11.45 7.12 7.12
N SER A 19 -10.55 6.20 6.77
CA SER A 19 -10.00 6.08 5.42
C SER A 19 -9.43 4.70 5.14
N MET A 20 -9.19 4.43 3.87
CA MET A 20 -8.26 3.40 3.41
C MET A 20 -6.99 4.10 2.93
N GLU A 21 -5.84 3.65 3.40
CA GLU A 21 -4.53 4.15 2.99
C GLU A 21 -3.73 3.05 2.31
N LEU A 22 -2.86 3.47 1.39
CA LEU A 22 -2.14 2.58 0.48
C LEU A 22 -0.69 3.04 0.33
N VAL A 23 0.19 2.07 0.11
CA VAL A 23 1.51 2.30 -0.50
C VAL A 23 1.49 1.72 -1.89
N LEU A 24 1.79 2.56 -2.88
CA LEU A 24 1.90 2.15 -4.27
C LEU A 24 3.36 2.16 -4.70
N THR A 25 3.73 1.22 -5.56
CA THR A 25 5.03 1.18 -6.22
C THR A 25 4.88 1.11 -7.72
N ASP A 26 5.76 1.77 -8.45
CA ASP A 26 5.88 1.62 -9.90
C ASP A 26 6.86 0.49 -10.28
N GLN A 27 7.19 0.39 -11.58
CA GLN A 27 8.12 -0.62 -12.11
C GLN A 27 9.59 -0.36 -11.72
N LYS A 28 9.93 0.89 -11.38
CA LYS A 28 11.29 1.29 -10.96
C LYS A 28 11.51 1.08 -9.46
N GLY A 29 10.44 0.82 -8.71
CA GLY A 29 10.47 0.65 -7.26
C GLY A 29 10.18 1.95 -6.50
N ASP A 30 9.82 3.02 -7.20
CA ASP A 30 9.48 4.30 -6.58
C ASP A 30 8.13 4.18 -5.87
N ARG A 31 8.09 4.67 -4.62
CA ARG A 31 6.92 4.54 -3.75
C ARG A 31 6.18 5.84 -3.57
N ILE A 32 4.86 5.77 -3.56
CA ILE A 32 3.97 6.89 -3.25
C ILE A 32 2.82 6.42 -2.36
N GLY A 33 2.48 7.24 -1.37
CA GLY A 33 1.27 7.03 -0.57
C GLY A 33 0.02 7.34 -1.38
N ALA A 34 -1.08 6.68 -1.05
CA ALA A 34 -2.40 7.07 -1.52
C ALA A 34 -3.44 7.02 -0.40
N PHE A 35 -4.44 7.88 -0.51
CA PHE A 35 -5.50 8.09 0.46
C PHE A 35 -6.86 7.98 -0.20
N ILE A 36 -7.76 7.22 0.43
CA ILE A 36 -9.14 7.05 0.03
C ILE A 36 -10.03 7.35 1.25
N ARG A 37 -10.80 8.42 1.17
CA ARG A 37 -11.77 8.74 2.23
C ARG A 37 -12.81 7.64 2.39
N ARG A 38 -13.31 7.43 3.62
CA ARG A 38 -14.35 6.45 3.97
C ARG A 38 -15.45 6.30 2.93
N THR A 39 -16.03 7.43 2.50
CA THR A 39 -17.18 7.45 1.59
C THR A 39 -16.89 6.89 0.21
N LEU A 40 -15.63 6.64 -0.15
CA LEU A 40 -15.23 6.07 -1.44
C LEU A 40 -14.61 4.67 -1.31
N ILE A 41 -14.43 4.14 -0.09
CA ILE A 41 -13.81 2.82 0.12
C ILE A 41 -14.56 1.74 -0.65
N TYR A 42 -15.89 1.75 -0.60
CA TYR A 42 -16.74 0.76 -1.27
C TYR A 42 -16.48 0.67 -2.79
N LYS A 43 -16.03 1.77 -3.41
CA LYS A 43 -15.77 1.83 -4.85
C LYS A 43 -14.46 1.15 -5.24
N PHE A 44 -13.49 1.09 -4.34
CA PHE A 44 -12.10 0.75 -4.69
C PHE A 44 -11.53 -0.45 -3.92
N ASN A 45 -12.12 -0.83 -2.78
CA ASN A 45 -11.57 -1.85 -1.87
C ASN A 45 -11.27 -3.19 -2.57
N GLU A 46 -12.18 -3.68 -3.41
CA GLU A 46 -11.99 -4.96 -4.12
C GLU A 46 -10.86 -4.90 -5.15
N GLN A 47 -10.63 -3.73 -5.75
CA GLN A 47 -9.63 -3.53 -6.80
C GLN A 47 -8.23 -3.22 -6.26
N LEU A 48 -8.14 -2.72 -5.03
CA LEU A 48 -6.92 -2.21 -4.41
C LEU A 48 -6.42 -3.13 -3.27
N GLN A 49 -6.31 -4.41 -3.59
CA GLN A 49 -5.71 -5.40 -2.70
C GLN A 49 -4.19 -5.46 -2.92
N GLU A 50 -3.45 -5.87 -1.87
CA GLU A 50 -2.01 -6.05 -1.94
C GLU A 50 -1.62 -7.00 -3.09
N GLY A 51 -0.54 -6.67 -3.81
CA GLY A 51 -0.10 -7.39 -5.00
C GLY A 51 -0.81 -7.01 -6.30
N MET A 52 -1.92 -6.27 -6.26
CA MET A 52 -2.65 -5.89 -7.47
C MET A 52 -1.89 -4.84 -8.29
N VAL A 53 -1.83 -5.04 -9.60
CA VAL A 53 -1.23 -4.13 -10.58
C VAL A 53 -2.34 -3.44 -11.36
N PHE A 54 -2.24 -2.12 -11.51
CA PHE A 54 -3.29 -1.30 -12.09
C PHE A 54 -2.76 0.03 -12.59
N THR A 55 -3.54 0.68 -13.45
CA THR A 55 -3.37 2.08 -13.84
C THR A 55 -4.41 2.93 -13.13
N ILE A 56 -4.01 4.12 -12.70
CA ILE A 56 -4.88 5.11 -12.05
C ILE A 56 -4.89 6.37 -12.90
N THR A 57 -6.06 6.97 -13.09
CA THR A 57 -6.21 8.29 -13.71
C THR A 57 -7.23 9.15 -12.97
N SER A 58 -7.21 10.47 -13.19
CA SER A 58 -8.14 11.43 -12.59
C SER A 58 -8.12 11.44 -11.05
N PHE A 59 -6.92 11.53 -10.48
CA PHE A 59 -6.67 11.67 -9.05
C PHE A 59 -6.16 13.09 -8.72
N ASP A 60 -6.29 13.48 -7.45
CA ASP A 60 -5.71 14.72 -6.94
C ASP A 60 -4.47 14.41 -6.07
N PHE A 61 -3.78 15.46 -5.64
CA PHE A 61 -2.72 15.36 -4.63
C PHE A 61 -3.18 15.97 -3.32
N VAL A 62 -2.68 15.42 -2.20
CA VAL A 62 -2.86 15.99 -0.86
C VAL A 62 -1.52 15.95 -0.12
N CYS A 63 -1.29 16.93 0.75
CA CYS A 63 -0.09 16.97 1.58
C CYS A 63 0.01 15.70 2.44
N ASN A 64 1.20 15.12 2.45
CA ASN A 64 1.55 13.98 3.29
C ASN A 64 1.97 14.47 4.69
N SER A 65 1.05 15.15 5.39
CA SER A 65 1.32 15.81 6.68
C SER A 65 1.32 14.85 7.89
N GLY A 66 1.07 13.56 7.66
CA GLY A 66 1.07 12.54 8.71
C GLY A 66 2.46 12.21 9.24
N LEU A 67 2.51 11.69 10.46
CA LEU A 67 3.73 11.15 11.10
C LEU A 67 4.21 9.87 10.42
N TYR A 68 3.29 9.06 9.89
CA TYR A 68 3.61 7.87 9.11
C TYR A 68 3.70 8.23 7.63
N ARG A 69 4.90 8.13 7.05
CA ARG A 69 5.15 8.41 5.64
C ARG A 69 5.80 7.19 4.97
N PRO A 70 5.11 6.51 4.04
CA PRO A 70 5.69 5.37 3.33
C PRO A 70 6.71 5.77 2.27
N SER A 71 6.82 7.08 1.97
CA SER A 71 7.77 7.67 1.02
C SER A 71 8.23 9.03 1.53
N HIS A 72 9.43 9.46 1.13
CA HIS A 72 9.94 10.81 1.41
C HIS A 72 9.17 11.93 0.68
N ASN A 73 8.23 11.58 -0.21
CA ASN A 73 7.40 12.53 -0.94
C ASN A 73 6.49 13.36 0.00
N GLU A 74 6.49 14.68 -0.23
CA GLU A 74 5.66 15.66 0.48
C GLU A 74 4.16 15.53 0.16
N TYR A 75 3.82 14.83 -0.92
CA TYR A 75 2.45 14.62 -1.38
C TYR A 75 2.12 13.13 -1.46
N LYS A 76 0.84 12.82 -1.26
CA LYS A 76 0.24 11.51 -1.51
C LYS A 76 -0.94 11.67 -2.48
N LEU A 77 -1.29 10.60 -3.19
CA LEU A 77 -2.44 10.60 -4.09
C LEU A 77 -3.74 10.66 -3.27
N ASN A 78 -4.68 11.47 -3.71
CA ASN A 78 -6.03 11.56 -3.16
C ASN A 78 -7.03 11.00 -4.17
N PHE A 79 -7.68 9.90 -3.81
CA PHE A 79 -8.71 9.30 -4.65
C PHE A 79 -10.01 10.09 -4.53
N THR A 80 -10.57 10.42 -5.69
CA THR A 80 -11.82 11.16 -5.81
C THR A 80 -12.91 10.26 -6.41
N ILE A 81 -14.14 10.76 -6.45
CA ILE A 81 -15.23 10.08 -7.16
C ILE A 81 -14.93 9.93 -8.66
N ASN A 82 -14.09 10.80 -9.23
CA ASN A 82 -13.71 10.78 -10.64
C ASN A 82 -12.53 9.87 -10.93
N THR A 83 -11.81 9.43 -9.89
CA THR A 83 -10.67 8.52 -10.05
C THR A 83 -11.12 7.22 -10.69
N LYS A 84 -10.37 6.79 -11.71
CA LYS A 84 -10.60 5.58 -12.48
C LYS A 84 -9.44 4.61 -12.26
N ILE A 85 -9.79 3.34 -12.07
CA ILE A 85 -8.83 2.24 -11.94
C ILE A 85 -9.05 1.28 -13.10
N LYS A 86 -7.95 0.87 -13.73
CA LYS A 86 -7.93 -0.24 -14.67
C LYS A 86 -6.96 -1.30 -14.17
N ILE A 87 -7.49 -2.46 -13.77
CA ILE A 87 -6.67 -3.61 -13.38
C ILE A 87 -5.85 -4.06 -14.59
N PHE A 88 -4.57 -4.31 -14.35
CA PHE A 88 -3.63 -4.75 -15.37
C PHE A 88 -3.06 -6.09 -14.95
N LYS A 89 -3.39 -7.15 -15.70
CA LYS A 89 -2.79 -8.47 -15.50
C LYS A 89 -1.41 -8.47 -16.19
N SER A 90 -0.36 -8.12 -15.44
CA SER A 90 1.00 -8.16 -15.97
C SER A 90 1.99 -8.61 -14.92
N SER A 91 2.94 -9.44 -15.36
CA SER A 91 4.11 -9.92 -14.62
C SER A 91 5.23 -8.89 -14.50
N LEU A 92 5.04 -7.65 -15.00
CA LEU A 92 6.11 -6.66 -15.14
C LEU A 92 6.40 -5.85 -13.86
N VAL A 93 5.53 -5.88 -12.85
CA VAL A 93 5.88 -5.29 -11.55
C VAL A 93 6.56 -6.35 -10.72
N PRO A 94 7.77 -6.11 -10.18
CA PRO A 94 8.51 -7.14 -9.47
C PRO A 94 7.71 -7.62 -8.25
N THR A 95 7.19 -8.84 -8.26
CA THR A 95 6.46 -9.38 -7.09
C THR A 95 7.39 -9.53 -5.88
N ASN A 96 8.69 -9.66 -6.13
CA ASN A 96 9.73 -9.81 -5.11
C ASN A 96 10.60 -8.55 -5.02
N MET A 97 10.08 -7.50 -4.38
CA MET A 97 10.88 -6.31 -4.01
C MET A 97 11.69 -6.49 -2.72
N TYR A 98 11.48 -7.60 -2.01
CA TYR A 98 12.17 -7.92 -0.76
C TYR A 98 13.26 -8.96 -1.03
N SER A 99 14.52 -8.53 -1.06
CA SER A 99 15.66 -9.43 -0.87
C SER A 99 15.92 -9.54 0.63
N PHE A 100 15.50 -10.66 1.24
CA PHE A 100 15.90 -10.96 2.60
C PHE A 100 17.37 -11.39 2.58
N THR A 101 18.29 -10.51 3.00
CA THR A 101 19.63 -10.95 3.35
C THR A 101 19.56 -11.56 4.74
N LEU A 102 19.74 -12.88 4.82
CA LEU A 102 19.86 -13.57 6.10
C LEU A 102 21.16 -13.05 6.75
N HIS A 103 21.05 -12.05 7.62
CA HIS A 103 22.19 -11.65 8.44
C HIS A 103 22.44 -12.80 9.42
N MET A 104 23.71 -13.23 9.54
CA MET A 104 24.16 -14.46 10.23
C MET A 104 23.52 -14.71 11.61
N MET A 105 23.00 -13.69 12.29
CA MET A 105 22.29 -13.80 13.57
C MET A 105 20.96 -14.58 13.50
N PHE A 106 20.28 -14.64 12.34
CA PHE A 106 19.02 -15.39 12.20
C PHE A 106 19.19 -16.87 11.83
N SER A 107 20.33 -17.27 11.25
CA SER A 107 20.59 -18.67 10.89
C SER A 107 20.65 -19.58 12.13
N MET A 108 21.09 -19.04 13.27
CA MET A 108 21.27 -19.81 14.50
C MET A 108 19.95 -20.29 15.12
N ILE A 109 18.83 -19.63 14.82
CA ILE A 109 17.51 -19.98 15.39
C ILE A 109 16.84 -21.10 14.59
N ILE A 110 17.04 -21.18 13.27
CA ILE A 110 16.41 -22.23 12.44
C ILE A 110 17.12 -23.57 12.61
N THR A 111 18.43 -23.59 12.88
CA THR A 111 19.15 -24.86 13.09
C THR A 111 18.81 -25.52 14.44
N THR A 112 18.38 -24.75 15.44
CA THR A 112 17.99 -25.29 16.76
C THR A 112 16.57 -25.85 16.81
N LEU A 113 15.70 -25.53 15.84
CA LEU A 113 14.30 -26.00 15.79
C LEU A 113 14.10 -27.29 14.99
N ASN A 114 15.13 -27.78 14.29
CA ASN A 114 15.10 -29.06 13.56
C ASN A 114 15.82 -30.21 14.30
N VAL A 115 16.15 -30.02 15.58
CA VAL A 115 16.73 -31.08 16.43
C VAL A 115 16.06 -31.06 17.80
N ILE A 116 14.74 -31.24 17.85
CA ILE A 116 14.00 -31.81 19.01
C ILE A 116 12.81 -32.61 18.45
#